data_AF-A0A5C1APV9-F1
#
_entry.id   AF-A0A5C1APV9-F1
#
_cell.length_a   1.000
_cell.length_b   1.000
_cell.length_c   1.000
_cell.angle_alpha   90.00
_cell.angle_beta   90.00
_cell.angle_gamma   90.00
#
_symmetry.space_group_name_H-M   'P 1'
#
loop_
_entity.id
_entity.type
_entity.pdbx_description
1 polymer ?
#
loop_
_entity_poly.entity_id
_entity_poly.type
_entity_poly.pdbx_seq_one_letter_code
_entity_poly.pdbx_strand_id
1 'polypeptide(L)'
;MTVPTISAVYDLAHHLTDELVEALTDSRQSKTVDAALSGLRRATAAVALDVDRVSINERRAADRLRLALDEVNGRTLSVAAATALKQVLGRWFGPRGLPAEDEEEFDRQLLAVCGPIGGG
;
A
#
# COMPACT_ATOMS: atom_id res chain seq x y z
N MET A 1 22.22 12.30 -2.81
CA MET A 1 20.84 12.07 -2.35
C MET A 1 20.86 10.86 -1.45
N THR A 2 20.56 11.02 -0.16
CA THR A 2 20.54 9.92 0.82
C THR A 2 19.32 9.07 0.53
N VAL A 3 19.52 7.79 0.20
CA VAL A 3 18.42 6.84 0.05
C VAL A 3 17.76 6.67 1.43
N PRO A 4 16.45 6.92 1.57
CA PRO A 4 15.75 6.75 2.84
C PRO A 4 15.91 5.30 3.32
N THR A 5 16.03 5.11 4.64
CA THR A 5 16.08 3.75 5.20
C THR A 5 14.72 3.07 4.99
N ILE A 6 14.73 1.74 4.83
CA ILE A 6 13.51 0.94 4.69
C ILE A 6 12.52 1.17 5.85
N SER A 7 13.02 1.33 7.08
CA SER A 7 12.18 1.73 8.23
C SER A 7 11.47 3.05 8.00
N ALA A 8 12.17 4.08 7.51
CA ALA A 8 11.55 5.37 7.20
C ALA A 8 10.51 5.26 6.07
N VAL A 9 10.70 4.33 5.12
CA VAL A 9 9.72 4.05 4.08
C VAL A 9 8.47 3.36 4.64
N TYR A 10 8.63 2.44 5.61
CA TYR A 10 7.50 1.83 6.32
C TYR A 10 6.74 2.84 7.17
N ASP A 11 7.43 3.65 7.97
CA ASP A 11 6.80 4.71 8.78
C ASP A 11 6.03 5.70 7.90
N LEU A 12 6.61 6.10 6.76
CA LEU A 12 5.94 6.96 5.80
C LEU A 12 4.70 6.28 5.20
N ALA A 13 4.80 5.01 4.77
CA ALA A 13 3.65 4.29 4.22
C ALA A 13 2.51 4.16 5.24
N HIS A 14 2.84 3.88 6.49
CA HIS A 14 1.88 3.84 7.60
C HIS A 14 1.19 5.18 7.81
N HIS A 15 1.96 6.26 7.88
CA HIS A 15 1.41 7.61 8.05
C HIS A 15 0.47 7.99 6.90
N LEU A 16 0.86 7.72 5.65
CA LEU A 16 0.05 8.02 4.47
C LEU A 16 -1.25 7.21 4.42
N THR A 17 -1.24 5.95 4.87
CA THR A 17 -2.50 5.19 4.99
C THR A 17 -3.45 5.72 6.05
N ASP A 18 -2.90 6.24 7.15
CA ASP A 18 -3.70 6.83 8.22
C ASP A 18 -4.40 8.09 7.70
N GLU A 19 -3.62 8.98 7.09
CA GLU A 19 -4.13 10.20 6.43
C GLU A 19 -5.14 9.88 5.33
N LEU A 20 -4.94 8.80 4.57
CA LEU A 20 -5.88 8.36 3.53
C LEU A 20 -7.24 7.96 4.12
N VAL A 21 -7.24 7.17 5.18
CA VAL A 21 -8.47 6.73 5.87
C VAL A 21 -9.18 7.92 6.51
N GLU A 22 -8.44 8.80 7.18
CA GLU A 22 -8.99 10.02 7.78
C GLU A 22 -9.59 10.95 6.72
N ALA A 23 -8.87 11.18 5.61
CA ALA A 23 -9.34 12.06 4.54
C ALA A 23 -10.64 11.55 3.91
N LEU A 24 -10.76 10.25 3.67
CA LEU A 24 -11.97 9.64 3.13
C LEU A 24 -13.14 9.63 4.14
N THR A 25 -12.84 9.51 5.43
CA THR A 25 -13.86 9.53 6.50
C THR A 25 -14.40 10.94 6.73
N ASP A 26 -13.54 11.95 6.74
CA ASP A 26 -13.88 13.36 6.98
C ASP A 26 -14.47 14.05 5.73
N SER A 27 -14.68 13.31 4.63
CA SER A 27 -15.03 13.86 3.31
C SER A 27 -14.06 14.95 2.83
N ARG A 28 -12.81 14.93 3.30
CA ARG A 28 -11.78 15.89 2.90
C ARG A 28 -11.37 15.64 1.46
N GLN A 29 -11.05 16.76 0.83
CA GLN A 29 -10.87 16.95 -0.61
C GLN A 29 -10.04 15.86 -1.28
N SER A 30 -10.48 15.46 -2.47
CA SER A 30 -9.84 14.52 -3.41
C SER A 30 -8.32 14.72 -3.58
N LYS A 31 -7.80 15.92 -3.32
CA LYS A 31 -6.36 16.25 -3.35
C LYS A 31 -5.52 15.56 -2.26
N THR A 32 -6.04 15.38 -1.04
CA THR A 32 -5.32 14.68 0.03
C THR A 32 -5.24 13.19 -0.26
N VAL A 33 -6.35 12.61 -0.76
CA VAL A 33 -6.43 11.22 -1.21
C VAL A 33 -5.40 10.96 -2.32
N ASP A 34 -5.34 11.83 -3.32
CA ASP A 34 -4.39 11.71 -4.44
C ASP A 34 -2.92 11.84 -3.99
N ALA A 35 -2.62 12.77 -3.09
CA ALA A 35 -1.29 12.95 -2.52
C ALA A 35 -0.85 11.73 -1.69
N ALA A 36 -1.76 11.17 -0.87
CA ALA A 36 -1.50 9.98 -0.08
C ALA A 36 -1.24 8.74 -0.96
N LEU A 37 -2.06 8.51 -1.98
CA LEU A 37 -1.86 7.43 -2.95
C LEU A 37 -0.55 7.59 -3.72
N SER A 38 -0.25 8.80 -4.19
CA SER A 38 1.03 9.11 -4.86
C SER A 38 2.24 8.85 -3.96
N GLY A 39 2.16 9.22 -2.68
CA GLY A 39 3.19 8.95 -1.69
C GLY A 39 3.39 7.45 -1.46
N LEU A 40 2.30 6.69 -1.33
CA LEU A 40 2.32 5.23 -1.14
C LEU A 40 2.94 4.50 -2.33
N ARG A 41 2.66 4.95 -3.56
CA ARG A 41 3.29 4.40 -4.78
C ARG A 41 4.79 4.64 -4.80
N ARG A 42 5.26 5.81 -4.36
CA ARG A 42 6.69 6.10 -4.26
C ARG A 42 7.36 5.26 -3.18
N ALA A 43 6.70 5.10 -2.03
CA ALA A 43 7.19 4.26 -0.93
C ALA A 43 7.33 2.80 -1.38
N THR A 44 6.30 2.23 -1.99
CA THR A 44 6.31 0.85 -2.48
C THR A 44 7.34 0.63 -3.60
N ALA A 45 7.48 1.59 -4.52
CA ALA A 45 8.53 1.55 -5.54
C ALA A 45 9.95 1.60 -4.92
N ALA A 46 10.17 2.39 -3.88
CA ALA A 46 11.45 2.45 -3.19
C ALA A 46 11.81 1.10 -2.54
N VAL A 47 10.86 0.45 -1.87
CA VAL A 47 11.06 -0.91 -1.31
C VAL A 47 11.34 -1.94 -2.41
N ALA A 48 10.61 -1.89 -3.53
CA ALA A 48 10.78 -2.85 -4.62
C ALA A 48 12.15 -2.74 -5.33
N LEU A 49 12.77 -1.55 -5.30
CA LEU A 49 14.07 -1.27 -5.91
C LEU A 49 15.25 -1.56 -4.97
N ASP A 50 15.04 -1.60 -3.66
CA ASP A 50 16.11 -1.81 -2.66
C ASP A 50 16.43 -3.31 -2.47
N VAL A 51 16.83 -3.96 -3.56
CA VAL A 51 17.05 -5.42 -3.67
C VAL A 51 18.15 -5.98 -2.77
N ASP A 52 19.03 -5.13 -2.23
CA ASP A 52 20.17 -5.53 -1.40
C ASP A 52 19.80 -5.54 0.10
N ARG A 53 18.70 -4.87 0.47
CA ARG A 53 18.29 -4.65 1.87
C ARG A 53 16.96 -5.27 2.24
N VAL A 54 16.17 -5.71 1.25
CA VAL A 54 14.87 -6.37 1.47
C VAL A 54 14.90 -7.82 1.01
N SER A 55 14.18 -8.67 1.72
CA SER A 55 13.97 -10.06 1.37
C SER A 55 13.18 -10.17 0.06
N ILE A 56 13.37 -11.28 -0.67
CA ILE A 56 12.61 -11.52 -1.92
C ILE A 56 11.09 -11.47 -1.71
N ASN A 57 10.61 -11.85 -0.53
CA ASN A 57 9.20 -11.79 -0.17
C ASN A 57 8.71 -10.35 0.05
N GLU A 58 9.50 -9.49 0.68
CA GLU A 58 9.20 -8.06 0.86
C GLU A 58 9.12 -7.37 -0.50
N ARG A 59 10.03 -7.71 -1.42
CA ARG A 59 10.00 -7.23 -2.79
C ARG A 59 8.74 -7.68 -3.54
N ARG A 60 8.34 -8.95 -3.42
CA ARG A 60 7.09 -9.45 -4.02
C ARG A 60 5.85 -8.75 -3.46
N ALA A 61 5.79 -8.57 -2.14
CA ALA A 61 4.70 -7.84 -1.50
C ALA A 61 4.64 -6.39 -1.98
N ALA A 62 5.79 -5.71 -2.09
CA ALA A 62 5.87 -4.36 -2.62
C ALA A 62 5.44 -4.24 -4.08
N ASP A 63 5.82 -5.18 -4.94
CA ASP A 63 5.44 -5.16 -6.34
C ASP A 63 3.93 -5.39 -6.52
N ARG A 64 3.35 -6.37 -5.81
CA ARG A 64 1.91 -6.62 -5.77
C ARG A 64 1.11 -5.43 -5.24
N LEU A 65 1.57 -4.82 -4.15
CA LEU A 65 0.92 -3.62 -3.60
C LEU A 65 1.00 -2.45 -4.58
N ARG A 66 2.12 -2.29 -5.28
CA ARG A 66 2.27 -1.27 -6.32
C ARG A 66 1.27 -1.48 -7.45
N LEU A 67 1.04 -2.72 -7.87
CA LEU A 67 0.05 -3.04 -8.91
C LEU A 67 -1.37 -2.68 -8.46
N ALA A 68 -1.78 -3.06 -7.25
CA ALA A 68 -3.10 -2.69 -6.74
C ALA A 68 -3.28 -1.18 -6.55
N LEU A 69 -2.24 -0.48 -6.09
CA LEU A 69 -2.25 0.99 -6.01
C LEU A 69 -2.39 1.65 -7.39
N ASP A 70 -1.85 1.04 -8.43
CA ASP A 70 -2.04 1.50 -9.82
C ASP A 70 -3.45 1.22 -10.33
N GLU A 71 -4.06 0.08 -9.96
CA GLU A 71 -5.43 -0.25 -10.33
C GLU A 71 -6.48 0.69 -9.71
N VAL A 72 -6.26 1.12 -8.46
CA VAL A 72 -7.14 2.08 -7.78
C VAL A 72 -6.81 3.53 -8.13
N ASN A 73 -5.68 3.78 -8.80
CA ASN A 73 -5.31 5.11 -9.23
C ASN A 73 -6.31 5.66 -10.26
N GLY A 74 -6.79 6.88 -10.03
CA GLY A 74 -7.82 7.48 -10.89
C GLY A 74 -9.24 6.92 -10.68
N ARG A 75 -9.43 5.99 -9.73
CA ARG A 75 -10.76 5.56 -9.26
C ARG A 75 -11.12 6.27 -7.96
N THR A 76 -12.42 6.41 -7.71
CA THR A 76 -12.89 6.88 -6.40
C THR A 76 -12.64 5.79 -5.36
N LEU A 77 -11.64 6.00 -4.51
CA LEU A 77 -11.33 5.09 -3.42
C LEU A 77 -12.43 5.15 -2.35
N SER A 78 -12.89 4.01 -1.86
CA SER A 78 -13.83 3.95 -0.74
C SER A 78 -13.08 3.92 0.61
N VAL A 79 -13.76 4.35 1.69
CA VAL A 79 -13.23 4.20 3.06
C VAL A 79 -12.89 2.74 3.37
N ALA A 80 -13.68 1.80 2.87
CA ALA A 80 -13.43 0.37 3.03
C ALA A 80 -12.12 -0.07 2.34
N ALA A 81 -11.88 0.38 1.11
CA ALA A 81 -10.65 0.10 0.38
C ALA A 81 -9.41 0.72 1.07
N ALA A 82 -9.52 1.96 1.57
CA ALA A 82 -8.44 2.59 2.35
C ALA A 82 -8.15 1.85 3.66
N THR A 83 -9.20 1.38 4.35
CA THR A 83 -9.05 0.59 5.59
C THR A 83 -8.38 -0.75 5.31
N ALA A 84 -8.78 -1.43 4.22
CA ALA A 84 -8.12 -2.65 3.77
C ALA A 84 -6.64 -2.39 3.44
N LEU A 85 -6.34 -1.29 2.75
CA LEU A 85 -4.97 -0.89 2.41
C LEU A 85 -4.12 -0.67 3.67
N LYS A 86 -4.69 0.02 4.68
CA LYS A 86 -4.04 0.22 5.99
C LYS A 86 -3.75 -1.11 6.69
N GLN A 87 -4.66 -2.07 6.63
CA GLN A 87 -4.41 -3.41 7.20
C GLN A 87 -3.33 -4.17 6.44
N VAL A 88 -3.34 -4.11 5.11
CA VAL A 88 -2.32 -4.76 4.27
C VAL A 88 -0.95 -4.18 4.59
N LEU A 89 -0.84 -2.85 4.63
CA LEU A 89 0.41 -2.18 4.93
C LEU A 89 0.89 -2.48 6.35
N GLY A 90 0.00 -2.43 7.34
CA GLY A 90 0.39 -2.71 8.72
C GLY A 90 0.70 -4.17 9.04
N ARG A 91 0.18 -5.10 8.26
CA ARG A 91 0.43 -6.53 8.47
C ARG A 91 1.62 -7.05 7.66
N TRP A 92 1.78 -6.57 6.42
CA TRP A 92 2.71 -7.17 5.45
C TRP A 92 3.83 -6.24 5.01
N PHE A 93 3.65 -4.93 5.18
CA PHE A 93 4.61 -3.90 4.80
C PHE A 93 5.39 -3.40 6.01
N GLY A 94 6.18 -4.30 6.58
CA GLY A 94 7.01 -4.03 7.75
C GLY A 94 8.23 -4.95 7.80
N PRO A 95 9.11 -4.80 8.81
CA PRO A 95 10.44 -5.44 8.86
C PRO A 95 10.41 -6.97 8.97
N ARG A 96 9.22 -7.56 9.12
CA ARG A 96 9.02 -9.01 9.11
C ARG A 96 8.73 -9.58 7.72
N GLY A 97 8.41 -8.72 6.75
CA GLY A 97 8.03 -9.09 5.39
C GLY A 97 6.75 -9.93 5.30
N LEU A 98 6.41 -10.33 4.07
CA LEU A 98 5.34 -11.28 3.80
C LEU A 98 5.85 -12.72 4.05
N PRO A 99 5.40 -13.43 5.09
CA PRO A 99 5.64 -14.86 5.20
C PRO A 99 4.96 -15.62 4.06
N ALA A 100 5.62 -16.66 3.55
CA ALA A 100 5.16 -17.40 2.37
C ALA A 100 3.81 -18.11 2.59
N GLU A 101 3.50 -18.47 3.84
CA GLU A 101 2.23 -19.12 4.22
C GLU A 101 1.02 -18.17 4.18
N ASP A 102 1.26 -16.85 4.16
CA ASP A 102 0.20 -15.85 4.14
C ASP A 102 0.05 -15.13 2.78
N GLU A 103 0.71 -15.61 1.71
CA GLU A 103 0.55 -15.02 0.38
C GLU A 103 -0.91 -15.02 -0.08
N GLU A 104 -1.69 -16.06 0.23
CA GLU A 104 -3.12 -16.13 -0.11
C GLU A 104 -3.98 -15.12 0.65
N GLU A 105 -3.66 -14.88 1.93
CA GLU A 105 -4.37 -13.87 2.74
C GLU A 105 -4.00 -12.46 2.26
N PHE A 106 -2.74 -12.25 1.89
CA PHE A 106 -2.27 -11.01 1.30
C PHE A 106 -3.00 -10.70 -0.01
N ASP A 107 -3.08 -11.66 -0.93
CA ASP A 107 -3.83 -11.52 -2.18
C ASP A 107 -5.34 -11.27 -1.92
N ARG A 108 -5.95 -11.96 -0.96
CA ARG A 108 -7.34 -11.73 -0.56
C ARG A 108 -7.58 -10.32 -0.06
N GLN A 109 -6.68 -9.80 0.79
CA GLN A 109 -6.79 -8.44 1.31
C GLN A 109 -6.53 -7.38 0.23
N LEU A 110 -5.61 -7.64 -0.70
CA LEU A 110 -5.37 -6.79 -1.87
C LEU A 110 -6.58 -6.72 -2.80
N LEU A 111 -7.25 -7.84 -3.04
CA LEU A 111 -8.50 -7.87 -3.79
C LEU A 111 -9.58 -7.00 -3.13
N ALA A 112 -9.63 -6.98 -1.79
CA ALA A 112 -10.55 -6.11 -1.07
C ALA A 112 -10.25 -4.60 -1.26
N VAL A 113 -8.99 -4.24 -1.54
CA VAL A 113 -8.57 -2.87 -1.88
C VAL A 113 -9.01 -2.49 -3.29
N CYS A 114 -8.82 -3.38 -4.27
CA CYS A 114 -9.24 -3.15 -5.66
C CYS A 114 -10.78 -3.17 -5.84
N GLY A 115 -11.51 -3.65 -4.83
CA GLY A 115 -12.95 -3.89 -4.88
C GLY A 115 -13.28 -5.17 -5.64
N PRO A 116 -14.56 -5.62 -5.66
CA PRO A 116 -14.94 -6.71 -6.54
C PRO A 116 -14.55 -6.30 -7.96
N ILE A 117 -13.77 -7.14 -8.65
CA ILE A 117 -13.62 -7.04 -10.10
C ILE A 117 -15.01 -7.31 -10.65
N GLY A 118 -15.79 -6.24 -10.80
CA GLY A 118 -17.11 -6.29 -11.39
C GLY A 118 -16.93 -6.66 -12.84
N GLY A 119 -17.01 -7.96 -13.13
CA GLY A 119 -17.34 -8.47 -14.44
C GLY A 119 -18.69 -7.88 -14.83
N GLY A 120 -18.66 -6.93 -15.77
CA GLY A 120 -19.75 -6.71 -16.69
C GLY A 120 -19.67 -7.70 -17.83
#